data_AF-A0A847K0Q4-F1
#
_entry.id   AF-A0A847K0Q4-F1
#
_cell.length_a   1.000
_cell.length_b   1.000
_cell.length_c   1.000
_cell.angle_alpha   90.00
_cell.angle_beta   90.00
_cell.angle_gamma   90.00
#
_symmetry.space_group_name_H-M   'P 1'
#
loop_
_entity.id
_entity.type
_entity.pdbx_description
1 polymer ?
#
loop_
_entity_poly.entity_id
_entity_poly.type
_entity_poly.pdbx_seq_one_letter_code
_entity_poly.pdbx_strand_id
1 'polypeptide(L)'
;MNFRKIISGSAVTVISLAMLAGCASPSAMTCDEFAQLSNDDRMSTIKDLIKEQDLDPNSNIIGTTSVQTDVLNYCGIIWGSSEATRNNDQPIENAVDWSNYTP
;
A
#
# COMPACT_ATOMS: atom_id res chain seq x y z
N MET A 1 -6.30 -51.55 29.78
CA MET A 1 -5.52 -50.70 30.70
C MET A 1 -4.77 -49.66 29.86
N ASN A 2 -5.04 -48.38 30.12
CA ASN A 2 -4.24 -47.15 29.89
C ASN A 2 -3.91 -46.76 28.42
N PHE A 3 -4.56 -45.76 27.80
CA PHE A 3 -4.50 -44.29 28.00
C PHE A 3 -3.08 -43.70 28.07
N ARG A 4 -2.75 -42.82 27.11
CA ARG A 4 -2.34 -41.42 27.36
C ARG A 4 -2.30 -40.56 26.09
N LYS A 5 -2.93 -39.39 26.20
CA LYS A 5 -3.01 -38.25 25.28
C LYS A 5 -1.65 -37.53 25.19
N ILE A 6 -1.26 -37.02 24.02
CA ILE A 6 -0.36 -35.86 23.82
C ILE A 6 -0.84 -35.15 22.54
N ILE A 7 -1.76 -34.18 22.64
CA ILE A 7 -1.56 -32.73 22.79
C ILE A 7 -1.34 -32.01 21.44
N SER A 8 -2.40 -31.31 21.07
CA SER A 8 -2.52 -30.08 20.28
C SER A 8 -1.22 -29.27 20.11
N GLY A 9 -0.94 -28.87 18.88
CA GLY A 9 0.12 -27.93 18.55
C GLY A 9 0.06 -27.51 17.10
N SER A 10 -1.09 -27.01 16.63
CA SER A 10 -1.14 -26.29 15.35
C SER A 10 -0.32 -25.02 15.52
N ALA A 11 0.89 -25.04 14.99
CA ALA A 11 1.77 -23.89 14.92
C ALA A 11 1.03 -22.78 14.15
N VAL A 12 0.53 -21.79 14.88
CA VAL A 12 0.12 -20.51 14.29
C VAL A 12 1.41 -19.81 13.91
N THR A 13 1.77 -19.90 12.63
CA THR A 13 2.86 -19.14 12.05
C THR A 13 2.47 -17.67 12.10
N VAL A 14 2.89 -16.97 13.17
CA VAL A 14 2.82 -15.51 13.24
C VAL A 14 3.84 -15.02 12.23
N ILE A 15 3.40 -14.67 11.02
CA ILE A 15 4.21 -13.91 10.08
C ILE A 15 4.34 -12.52 10.67
N SER A 16 5.42 -12.30 11.40
CA SER A 16 5.85 -10.98 11.85
C SER A 16 6.28 -10.16 10.64
N LEU A 17 5.35 -9.46 9.99
CA LEU A 17 5.63 -8.37 9.05
C LEU A 17 6.01 -7.10 9.83
N ALA A 18 7.06 -7.19 10.64
CA ALA A 18 7.68 -6.05 11.26
C ALA A 18 9.16 -6.10 10.94
N MET A 19 9.60 -5.26 9.98
CA MET A 19 10.94 -4.67 9.83
C MET A 19 11.25 -4.33 8.36
N LEU A 20 10.66 -3.25 7.82
CA LEU A 20 11.20 -2.57 6.62
C LEU A 20 10.93 -1.05 6.62
N ALA A 21 10.89 -0.41 7.79
CA ALA A 21 10.72 1.04 7.93
C ALA A 21 11.96 1.87 7.50
N GLY A 22 12.72 1.42 6.49
CA GLY A 22 13.90 2.14 6.00
C GLY A 22 14.47 1.72 4.65
N CYS A 23 13.83 0.80 3.91
CA CYS A 23 14.27 0.40 2.55
C CYS A 23 13.13 -0.11 1.63
N ALA A 24 11.87 0.00 2.04
CA ALA A 24 10.74 -0.25 1.13
C ALA A 24 10.36 1.08 0.49
N SER A 25 10.70 1.24 -0.78
CA SER A 25 10.24 2.35 -1.61
C SER A 25 8.70 2.35 -1.64
N PRO A 26 8.01 3.49 -1.39
CA PRO A 26 6.58 3.63 -1.63
C PRO A 26 6.11 3.05 -2.97
N SER A 27 6.96 3.16 -4.00
CA SER A 27 6.72 2.59 -5.32
C SER A 27 6.47 1.08 -5.30
N ALA A 28 7.13 0.34 -4.40
CA ALA A 28 6.99 -1.11 -4.26
C ALA A 28 5.78 -1.56 -3.43
N MET A 29 5.05 -0.63 -2.80
CA MET A 29 3.86 -0.95 -2.02
C MET A 29 2.76 -1.48 -2.93
N THR A 30 2.16 -2.62 -2.56
CA THR A 30 1.06 -3.22 -3.31
C THR A 30 -0.29 -2.55 -3.00
N CYS A 31 -1.28 -2.72 -3.86
CA CYS A 31 -2.65 -2.26 -3.61
C CYS A 31 -3.25 -2.85 -2.32
N ASP A 32 -3.00 -4.12 -2.01
CA ASP A 32 -3.47 -4.77 -0.78
C ASP A 32 -2.84 -4.12 0.47
N GLU A 33 -1.54 -3.85 0.44
CA GLU A 33 -0.84 -3.17 1.53
C GLU A 33 -1.31 -1.73 1.71
N PHE A 34 -1.46 -1.00 0.61
CA PHE A 34 -1.98 0.37 0.60
C PHE A 34 -3.42 0.44 1.13
N ALA A 35 -4.24 -0.57 0.84
CA ALA A 35 -5.60 -0.67 1.38
C ALA A 35 -5.64 -0.89 2.90
N GLN A 36 -4.60 -1.46 3.52
CA GLN A 36 -4.57 -1.59 4.98
C GLN A 36 -4.24 -0.29 5.72
N LEU A 37 -3.73 0.72 5.01
CA LEU A 37 -3.33 1.99 5.61
C LEU A 37 -4.53 2.82 6.07
N SER A 38 -4.31 3.62 7.12
CA SER A 38 -5.26 4.67 7.51
C SER A 38 -5.37 5.74 6.41
N ASN A 39 -6.44 6.54 6.40
CA ASN A 39 -6.58 7.59 5.38
C ASN A 39 -5.43 8.62 5.41
N ASP A 40 -4.90 8.92 6.61
CA ASP A 40 -3.77 9.84 6.77
C ASP A 40 -2.47 9.21 6.26
N ASP A 41 -2.23 7.93 6.57
CA ASP A 41 -1.05 7.20 6.08
C ASP A 41 -1.09 7.03 4.57
N ARG A 42 -2.26 6.75 3.98
CA ARG A 42 -2.44 6.73 2.52
C ARG A 42 -2.01 8.05 1.90
N MET A 43 -2.48 9.18 2.45
CA MET A 43 -2.09 10.50 1.96
C MET A 43 -0.58 10.74 2.10
N SER A 44 0.05 10.30 3.20
CA SER A 44 1.50 10.37 3.35
C SER A 44 2.22 9.54 2.29
N THR A 45 1.80 8.28 2.08
CA THR A 45 2.37 7.39 1.07
C THR A 45 2.25 7.98 -0.34
N ILE A 46 1.11 8.59 -0.69
CA ILE A 46 0.95 9.27 -1.98
C ILE A 46 1.95 10.42 -2.14
N LYS A 47 2.16 11.23 -1.09
CA LYS A 47 3.15 12.32 -1.14
C LYS A 47 4.56 11.78 -1.30
N ASP A 48 4.90 10.68 -0.63
CA ASP A 48 6.22 10.07 -0.74
C ASP A 48 6.42 9.42 -2.12
N LEU A 49 5.39 8.77 -2.67
CA LEU A 49 5.39 8.25 -4.05
C LEU A 49 5.65 9.35 -5.08
N ILE A 50 5.05 10.54 -4.91
CA ILE A 50 5.29 11.69 -5.77
C ILE A 50 6.74 12.19 -5.65
N LYS A 51 7.28 12.25 -4.43
CA LYS A 51 8.68 12.68 -4.21
C LYS A 51 9.69 11.70 -4.83
N GLU A 52 9.39 10.41 -4.87
CA GLU A 52 10.26 9.41 -5.52
C GLU A 52 10.42 9.65 -7.02
N GLN A 53 9.50 10.41 -7.63
CA GLN A 53 9.56 10.82 -9.03
C GLN A 53 10.23 12.19 -9.21
N ASP A 54 10.92 12.70 -8.18
CA ASP A 54 11.52 14.04 -8.12
C ASP A 54 10.52 15.20 -8.33
N LEU A 55 9.23 14.94 -8.04
CA LEU A 55 8.16 15.93 -8.12
C LEU A 55 7.86 16.52 -6.73
N ASP A 56 7.47 17.80 -6.68
CA ASP A 56 7.02 18.43 -5.43
C ASP A 56 5.51 18.18 -5.23
N PRO A 57 5.10 17.42 -4.19
CA PRO A 57 3.69 17.14 -3.90
C PRO A 57 2.86 18.37 -3.53
N ASN A 58 3.51 19.52 -3.28
CA ASN A 58 2.86 20.80 -2.97
C ASN A 58 2.85 21.78 -4.15
N SER A 59 3.57 21.49 -5.25
CA SER A 59 3.77 22.44 -6.36
C SER A 59 2.49 22.76 -7.14
N ASN A 60 1.47 21.90 -7.04
CA ASN A 60 0.09 22.21 -7.42
C ASN A 60 -0.88 21.24 -6.72
N ILE A 61 -1.92 21.78 -6.08
CA ILE A 61 -2.95 21.01 -5.33
C ILE A 61 -3.65 19.92 -6.17
N ILE A 62 -3.61 20.05 -7.51
CA ILE A 62 -4.19 19.09 -8.44
C ILE A 62 -3.36 17.79 -8.48
N GLY A 63 -2.04 17.82 -8.26
CA GLY A 63 -1.16 16.64 -8.39
C GLY A 63 -1.46 15.56 -7.35
N THR A 64 -1.35 15.89 -6.06
CA THR A 64 -1.50 14.89 -4.99
C THR A 64 -2.91 14.28 -4.92
N THR A 65 -3.94 15.09 -5.12
CA THR A 65 -5.34 14.59 -5.09
C THR A 65 -5.68 13.74 -6.32
N SER A 66 -5.18 14.12 -7.50
CA SER A 66 -5.33 13.31 -8.71
C SER A 66 -4.60 11.98 -8.59
N VAL A 67 -3.32 11.99 -8.18
CA VAL A 67 -2.54 10.76 -7.94
C VAL A 67 -3.25 9.86 -6.92
N GLN A 68 -3.76 10.43 -5.83
CA GLN A 68 -4.53 9.65 -4.85
C GLN A 68 -5.77 9.00 -5.49
N THR A 69 -6.51 9.76 -6.30
CA THR A 69 -7.72 9.25 -6.97
C THR A 69 -7.38 8.14 -7.96
N ASP A 70 -6.30 8.30 -8.71
CA ASP A 70 -5.82 7.30 -9.67
C ASP A 70 -5.41 6.01 -8.96
N VAL A 71 -4.65 6.12 -7.87
CA VAL A 71 -4.26 4.97 -7.03
C VAL A 71 -5.49 4.26 -6.45
N LEU A 72 -6.45 4.99 -5.87
CA LEU A 72 -7.67 4.38 -5.32
C LEU A 72 -8.50 3.67 -6.40
N ASN A 73 -8.66 4.27 -7.57
CA ASN A 73 -9.40 3.69 -8.69
C ASN A 73 -8.69 2.46 -9.27
N TYR A 74 -7.36 2.54 -9.39
CA TYR A 74 -6.51 1.44 -9.82
C TYR A 74 -6.62 0.26 -8.85
N CYS A 75 -6.53 0.50 -7.54
CA CYS A 75 -6.66 -0.55 -6.52
C CYS A 75 -8.12 -0.97 -6.24
N GLY A 76 -9.11 -0.25 -6.79
CA GLY A 76 -10.51 -0.50 -6.50
C GLY A 76 -10.88 -0.30 -5.03
N ILE A 77 -10.24 0.66 -4.35
CA ILE A 77 -10.46 0.98 -2.95
C ILE A 77 -11.58 2.02 -2.87
N ILE A 78 -12.64 1.70 -2.12
CA ILE A 78 -13.70 2.65 -1.80
C ILE A 78 -13.25 3.44 -0.58
N TRP A 79 -13.54 4.75 -0.53
CA TRP A 79 -13.13 5.58 0.61
C TRP A 79 -13.65 4.99 1.94
N GLY A 80 -12.73 4.73 2.87
CA GLY A 80 -13.03 4.07 4.14
C GLY A 80 -13.06 2.54 4.13
N SER A 81 -12.86 1.87 2.97
CA SER A 81 -12.59 0.43 2.94
C SER A 81 -11.14 0.15 3.34
N SER A 82 -10.90 -1.02 3.93
CA SER A 82 -9.57 -1.56 4.22
C SER A 82 -9.17 -2.68 3.26
N GLU A 83 -9.77 -2.71 2.07
CA GLU A 83 -9.62 -3.79 1.09
C GLU A 83 -9.48 -3.19 -0.31
N ALA A 84 -8.49 -3.69 -1.06
CA ALA A 84 -8.39 -3.50 -2.50
C ALA A 84 -9.25 -4.56 -3.20
N THR A 85 -9.90 -4.17 -4.29
CA THR A 85 -10.75 -5.07 -5.08
C THR A 85 -10.19 -5.31 -6.49
N ARG A 86 -9.11 -4.59 -6.83
CA ARG A 86 -8.46 -4.61 -8.14
C ARG A 86 -6.95 -4.48 -7.93
N ASN A 87 -6.17 -5.11 -8.81
CA ASN A 87 -4.71 -4.96 -8.87
C ASN A 87 -3.97 -5.23 -7.54
N ASN A 88 -4.57 -6.04 -6.66
CA ASN A 88 -4.15 -6.46 -5.32
C ASN A 88 -2.62 -6.47 -5.07
N ASP A 89 -1.89 -7.40 -5.69
CA ASP A 89 -0.45 -7.59 -5.54
C ASP A 89 0.39 -6.68 -6.44
N GLN A 90 -0.26 -5.80 -7.21
CA GLN A 90 0.41 -4.89 -8.11
C GLN A 90 0.89 -3.64 -7.36
N PRO A 91 2.09 -3.15 -7.69
CA PRO A 91 2.61 -1.90 -7.17
C PRO A 91 1.70 -0.69 -7.43
N ILE A 92 1.55 0.20 -6.44
CA ILE A 92 0.75 1.42 -6.57
C ILE A 92 1.37 2.45 -7.52
N GLU A 93 2.68 2.39 -7.79
CA GLU A 93 3.35 3.28 -8.77
C GLU A 93 2.76 3.14 -10.18
N ASN A 94 2.22 1.97 -10.52
CA ASN A 94 1.64 1.67 -11.82
C ASN A 94 0.29 2.36 -12.06
N ALA A 95 -0.29 2.98 -11.03
CA ALA A 95 -1.57 3.67 -11.14
C ALA A 95 -1.47 4.99 -11.91
N VAL A 96 -0.28 5.57 -12.01
CA VAL A 96 -0.06 6.89 -12.60
C VAL A 96 0.96 6.80 -13.71
N ASP A 97 0.64 7.40 -14.85
CA ASP A 97 1.61 7.60 -15.93
C ASP A 97 2.44 8.87 -15.65
N TRP A 98 3.56 8.67 -14.95
CA TRP A 98 4.49 9.71 -14.51
C TRP A 98 5.16 10.47 -15.64
N SER A 99 5.21 9.89 -16.85
CA SER A 99 5.81 10.55 -18.03
C SER A 99 5.10 11.85 -18.41
N ASN A 100 3.83 12.01 -18.00
CA ASN A 100 3.06 13.25 -18.20
C ASN A 100 3.47 14.38 -17.25
N TYR A 101 4.29 14.09 -16.23
CA TYR A 101 4.71 15.03 -15.19
C TYR A 101 6.21 15.32 -15.21
N THR A 102 7.01 14.43 -15.82
CA THR A 102 8.45 14.61 -16.04
C THR A 102 8.70 15.29 -17.40
N PRO A 103 9.60 16.29 -17.49
CA PRO A 103 9.92 17.00 -18.73
C PRO A 103 10.68 16.18 -19.77
#